data_AF-A0A2D7ICD3-F1
#
_entry.id   AF-A0A2D7ICD3-F1
#
_cell.length_a   1.000
_cell.length_b   1.000
_cell.length_c   1.000
_cell.angle_alpha   90.00
_cell.angle_beta   90.00
_cell.angle_gamma   90.00
#
_symmetry.space_group_name_H-M   'P 1'
#
loop_
_entity.id
_entity.type
_entity.pdbx_description
1 polymer ?
#
loop_
_entity_poly.entity_id
_entity_poly.type
_entity_poly.pdbx_seq_one_letter_code
_entity_poly.pdbx_strand_id
1 'polypeptide(L)'
;MAGISKVNPAAVASNVEMVGKDIQFFTVDYVNTNTSTGIDGAQMATHRTIAASGTIVAIGPMLDSNTQQTFAVEGTDTIVAATLQAAIRALGTVDSVNLGSATVTDTKLGILTAAAVS
;
A
#
# COMPACT_ATOMS: atom_id res chain seq x y z
N MET A 1 43.06 36.64 -6.07
CA MET A 1 41.77 36.47 -6.76
C MET A 1 40.82 35.78 -5.78
N ALA A 2 39.92 36.52 -5.14
CA ALA A 2 39.00 35.94 -4.17
C ALA A 2 37.92 35.14 -4.92
N GLY A 3 37.86 33.83 -4.71
CA GLY A 3 36.81 32.99 -5.29
C GLY A 3 35.47 33.30 -4.63
N ILE A 4 34.45 33.62 -5.44
CA ILE A 4 33.09 33.79 -4.93
C ILE A 4 32.60 32.39 -4.51
N SER A 5 32.40 32.17 -3.22
CA SER A 5 31.77 30.95 -2.71
C SER A 5 30.30 30.97 -3.11
N LYS A 6 29.90 30.08 -4.02
CA LYS A 6 28.48 29.84 -4.33
C LYS A 6 27.97 28.78 -3.36
N VAL A 7 27.18 29.21 -2.38
CA VAL A 7 26.48 28.30 -1.47
C VAL A 7 25.17 27.90 -2.14
N ASN A 8 25.01 26.61 -2.44
CA ASN A 8 23.76 26.10 -2.98
C ASN A 8 22.68 26.09 -1.89
N PRO A 9 21.41 26.40 -2.22
CA PRO A 9 20.31 26.27 -1.27
C PRO A 9 20.21 24.87 -0.69
N ALA A 10 19.81 24.76 0.57
CA ALA A 10 19.56 23.47 1.22
C ALA A 10 18.43 22.73 0.49
N ALA A 11 18.64 21.45 0.19
CA ALA A 11 17.62 20.61 -0.42
C ALA A 11 16.40 20.50 0.50
N VAL A 12 15.20 20.70 -0.05
CA VAL A 12 13.95 20.50 0.68
C VAL A 12 13.65 19.00 0.67
N ALA A 13 13.67 18.36 1.84
CA ALA A 13 13.27 16.96 2.01
C ALA A 13 11.74 16.85 2.09
N SER A 14 11.05 17.26 1.02
CA SER A 14 9.63 17.00 0.85
C SER A 14 9.43 15.76 -0.02
N ASN A 15 8.33 15.05 0.20
CA ASN A 15 7.90 14.01 -0.72
C ASN A 15 7.66 14.66 -2.11
N VAL A 16 8.25 14.07 -3.15
CA VAL A 16 8.10 14.54 -4.52
C VAL A 16 7.49 13.41 -5.33
N GLU A 17 6.21 13.54 -5.63
CA GLU A 17 5.47 12.64 -6.49
C GLU A 17 5.63 13.10 -7.95
N MET A 18 6.07 12.19 -8.82
CA MET A 18 6.33 12.50 -10.23
C MET A 18 5.10 12.32 -11.14
N VAL A 19 3.92 12.06 -10.57
CA VAL A 19 2.68 11.79 -11.30
C VAL A 19 1.49 12.44 -10.59
N GLY A 20 0.58 13.03 -11.38
CA GLY A 20 -0.83 13.31 -11.10
C GLY A 20 -1.23 13.73 -9.68
N LYS A 21 -1.33 12.76 -8.77
CA LYS A 21 -1.84 12.87 -7.40
C LYS A 21 -0.98 12.04 -6.44
N ASP A 22 -1.11 12.34 -5.14
CA ASP A 22 -0.36 11.69 -4.08
C ASP A 22 -0.63 10.17 -4.08
N ILE A 23 0.41 9.37 -4.31
CA ILE A 23 0.34 7.92 -4.22
C ILE A 23 0.37 7.55 -2.74
N GLN A 24 -0.64 6.82 -2.30
CA GLN A 24 -0.73 6.32 -0.93
C GLN A 24 -0.29 4.85 -0.87
N PHE A 25 0.38 4.50 0.21
CA PHE A 25 0.84 3.14 0.46
C PHE A 25 0.21 2.64 1.74
N PHE A 26 -0.27 1.40 1.71
CA PHE A 26 -0.76 0.72 2.90
C PHE A 26 -0.51 -0.78 2.79
N THR A 27 -0.39 -1.43 3.93
CA THR A 27 -0.33 -2.88 4.03
C THR A 27 -1.66 -3.40 4.54
N VAL A 28 -2.22 -4.37 3.82
CA VAL A 28 -3.32 -5.20 4.30
C VAL A 28 -2.71 -6.41 4.98
N ASP A 29 -2.98 -6.56 6.27
CA ASP A 29 -2.73 -7.79 7.02
C ASP A 29 -4.03 -8.58 7.10
N TYR A 30 -4.09 -9.69 6.38
CA TYR A 30 -5.23 -10.58 6.32
C TYR A 30 -5.43 -11.35 7.65
N VAL A 31 -4.44 -11.35 8.55
CA VAL A 31 -4.35 -12.13 9.82
C VAL A 31 -4.32 -13.65 9.60
N ASN A 32 -5.13 -14.14 8.68
CA ASN A 32 -5.16 -15.51 8.21
C ASN A 32 -4.32 -15.65 6.94
N THR A 33 -3.59 -16.76 6.84
CA THR A 33 -2.87 -17.14 5.61
C THR A 33 -3.83 -17.15 4.43
N ASN A 34 -3.54 -16.33 3.42
CA ASN A 34 -4.39 -16.15 2.25
C ASN A 34 -3.69 -16.68 0.99
N THR A 35 -3.85 -17.97 0.73
CA THR A 35 -3.38 -18.63 -0.50
C THR A 35 -4.45 -18.68 -1.61
N SER A 36 -5.59 -18.00 -1.40
CA SER A 36 -6.71 -17.99 -2.34
C SER A 36 -6.47 -16.97 -3.47
N THR A 37 -5.75 -17.44 -4.50
CA THR A 37 -5.29 -16.66 -5.66
C THR A 37 -6.22 -16.75 -6.88
N GLY A 38 -7.32 -17.48 -6.79
CA GLY A 38 -8.29 -17.62 -7.88
C GLY A 38 -8.97 -16.30 -8.25
N ILE A 39 -9.62 -16.25 -9.42
CA ILE A 39 -10.34 -15.04 -9.90
C ILE A 39 -11.47 -14.59 -8.97
N ASP A 40 -12.07 -15.55 -8.26
CA ASP A 40 -13.08 -15.37 -7.20
C ASP A 40 -12.48 -15.61 -5.79
N GLY A 41 -11.15 -15.69 -5.71
CA GLY A 41 -10.42 -15.90 -4.47
C GLY A 41 -10.36 -14.66 -3.58
N ALA A 42 -9.97 -14.87 -2.33
CA ALA A 42 -9.94 -13.82 -1.31
C ALA A 42 -8.97 -12.67 -1.65
N GLN A 43 -7.86 -12.96 -2.34
CA GLN A 43 -6.96 -11.91 -2.82
C GLN A 43 -7.65 -11.01 -3.85
N MET A 44 -8.28 -11.60 -4.86
CA MET A 44 -8.97 -10.85 -5.90
C MET A 44 -10.17 -10.06 -5.36
N ALA A 45 -10.91 -10.63 -4.39
CA ALA A 45 -11.98 -9.91 -3.71
C ALA A 45 -11.44 -8.67 -2.97
N THR A 46 -10.31 -8.80 -2.27
CA THR A 46 -9.67 -7.66 -1.60
C THR A 46 -9.18 -6.61 -2.59
N HIS A 47 -8.57 -7.03 -3.71
CA HIS A 47 -8.11 -6.12 -4.76
C HIS A 47 -9.27 -5.35 -5.39
N ARG A 48 -10.42 -6.00 -5.62
CA ARG A 48 -11.64 -5.33 -6.12
C ARG A 48 -12.17 -4.30 -5.12
N THR A 49 -12.18 -4.62 -3.83
CA THR A 49 -12.58 -3.69 -2.76
C THR A 49 -11.66 -2.47 -2.69
N ILE A 50 -10.34 -2.67 -2.83
CA ILE A 50 -9.37 -1.58 -2.91
C ILE A 50 -9.59 -0.74 -4.18
N ALA A 51 -9.78 -1.40 -5.33
CA ALA A 51 -9.99 -0.75 -6.61
C ALA A 51 -11.30 0.08 -6.67
N ALA A 52 -12.27 -0.23 -5.80
CA ALA A 52 -13.47 0.59 -5.64
C ALA A 52 -13.21 1.91 -4.89
N SER A 53 -12.12 1.99 -4.12
CA SER A 53 -11.73 3.18 -3.35
C SER A 53 -10.68 4.05 -4.06
N GLY A 54 -10.01 3.52 -5.09
CA GLY A 54 -8.99 4.23 -5.86
C GLY A 54 -8.37 3.33 -6.92
N THR A 55 -7.45 3.86 -7.73
CA THR A 55 -6.75 3.11 -8.77
C THR A 55 -5.51 2.45 -8.18
N ILE A 56 -5.44 1.12 -8.24
CA ILE A 56 -4.24 0.39 -7.82
C ILE A 56 -3.12 0.63 -8.85
N VAL A 57 -2.00 1.19 -8.39
CA VAL A 57 -0.82 1.47 -9.21
C VAL A 57 0.17 0.31 -9.13
N ALA A 58 0.34 -0.27 -7.95
CA ALA A 58 1.20 -1.42 -7.73
C ALA A 58 0.69 -2.31 -6.60
N ILE A 59 1.00 -3.60 -6.71
CA ILE A 59 0.70 -4.61 -5.71
C ILE A 59 2.02 -5.31 -5.38
N GLY A 60 2.34 -5.35 -4.09
CA GLY A 60 3.51 -6.07 -3.57
C GLY A 60 3.28 -7.59 -3.54
N PRO A 61 4.37 -8.37 -3.39
CA PRO A 61 4.25 -9.79 -3.13
C PRO A 61 3.56 -10.05 -1.79
N MET A 62 3.15 -11.29 -1.58
CA MET A 62 2.74 -11.73 -0.25
C MET A 62 3.97 -11.86 0.65
N LEU A 63 3.85 -11.33 1.87
CA LEU A 63 4.86 -11.40 2.92
C LEU A 63 4.31 -12.14 4.13
N ASP A 64 5.18 -12.39 5.12
CA ASP A 64 4.83 -12.98 6.41
C ASP A 64 4.00 -14.27 6.31
N SER A 65 4.50 -15.26 5.55
CA SER A 65 3.79 -16.53 5.33
C SER A 65 2.39 -16.37 4.71
N ASN A 66 2.25 -15.43 3.77
CA ASN A 66 1.01 -15.13 3.04
C ASN A 66 -0.09 -14.49 3.90
N THR A 67 0.25 -13.73 4.94
CA THR A 67 -0.72 -12.95 5.72
C THR A 67 -0.72 -11.47 5.34
N GLN A 68 0.35 -10.95 4.74
CA GLN A 68 0.48 -9.52 4.47
C GLN A 68 0.70 -9.21 3.00
N GLN A 69 0.10 -8.11 2.53
CA GLN A 69 0.31 -7.59 1.17
C GLN A 69 0.25 -6.07 1.16
N THR A 70 1.24 -5.44 0.54
CA THR A 70 1.33 -3.97 0.43
C THR A 70 0.79 -3.49 -0.91
N PHE A 71 0.08 -2.38 -0.90
CA PHE A 71 -0.52 -1.76 -2.08
C PHE A 71 -0.06 -0.32 -2.23
N ALA A 72 0.08 0.11 -3.47
CA ALA A 72 0.22 1.50 -3.86
C ALA A 72 -1.04 1.91 -4.63
N VAL A 73 -1.74 2.93 -4.16
CA VAL A 73 -3.02 3.35 -4.73
C VAL A 73 -3.00 4.86 -4.99
N GLU A 74 -3.57 5.24 -6.12
CA GLU A 74 -3.85 6.61 -6.50
C GLU A 74 -5.37 6.84 -6.41
N GLY A 75 -5.80 7.69 -5.47
CA GLY A 75 -7.20 8.05 -5.27
C GLY A 75 -7.50 9.48 -5.72
N THR A 76 -8.77 9.79 -5.99
CA THR A 76 -9.22 11.18 -6.14
C THR A 76 -9.15 11.94 -4.81
N ASP A 77 -9.38 11.22 -3.71
CA ASP A 77 -9.26 11.66 -2.32
C ASP A 77 -8.37 10.71 -1.53
N THR A 78 -7.87 11.18 -0.38
CA THR A 78 -7.13 10.39 0.60
C THR A 78 -7.97 9.17 1.04
N ILE A 79 -7.48 7.97 0.76
CA ILE A 79 -8.03 6.72 1.30
C ILE A 79 -7.76 6.70 2.80
N VAL A 80 -8.83 6.59 3.58
CA VAL A 80 -8.77 6.45 5.03
C VAL A 80 -8.65 4.97 5.39
N ALA A 81 -7.52 4.55 5.96
CA ALA A 81 -7.24 3.15 6.28
C ALA A 81 -8.36 2.46 7.09
N ALA A 82 -8.95 3.17 8.06
CA ALA A 82 -10.07 2.63 8.85
C ALA A 82 -11.32 2.31 8.01
N THR A 83 -11.61 3.13 7.01
CA THR A 83 -12.74 2.91 6.08
C THR A 83 -12.46 1.71 5.17
N LEU A 84 -11.25 1.64 4.61
CA LEU A 84 -10.84 0.52 3.77
C LEU A 84 -10.82 -0.80 4.56
N GLN A 85 -10.33 -0.77 5.80
CA GLN A 85 -10.37 -1.92 6.70
C GLN A 85 -11.80 -2.40 6.95
N ALA A 86 -12.73 -1.48 7.22
CA ALA A 86 -14.14 -1.84 7.41
C ALA A 86 -14.73 -2.49 6.15
N ALA A 87 -14.40 -1.97 4.96
CA ALA A 87 -14.84 -2.52 3.68
C ALA A 87 -14.28 -3.92 3.41
N ILE A 88 -12.98 -4.16 3.69
CA ILE A 88 -12.36 -5.48 3.55
C ILE A 88 -12.99 -6.48 4.53
N ARG A 89 -13.20 -6.08 5.80
CA ARG A 89 -13.85 -6.94 6.80
C ARG A 89 -15.29 -7.30 6.44
N ALA A 90 -16.01 -6.38 5.78
CA ALA A 90 -17.37 -6.62 5.32
C ALA A 90 -17.48 -7.73 4.26
N LEU A 91 -16.37 -8.10 3.59
CA LEU A 91 -16.33 -9.27 2.71
C LEU A 91 -16.56 -10.59 3.48
N GLY A 92 -16.31 -10.62 4.79
CA GLY A 92 -16.49 -11.81 5.61
C GLY A 92 -15.55 -12.94 5.20
N THR A 93 -16.10 -14.14 4.98
CA THR A 93 -15.34 -15.30 4.52
C THR A 93 -15.48 -15.45 3.01
N VAL A 94 -14.37 -15.39 2.28
CA VAL A 94 -14.29 -15.58 0.83
C VAL A 94 -13.36 -16.75 0.56
N ASP A 95 -13.82 -17.75 -0.22
CA ASP A 95 -13.05 -18.93 -0.60
C ASP A 95 -12.27 -19.56 0.58
N SER A 96 -13.01 -19.81 1.68
CA SER A 96 -12.49 -20.37 2.94
C SER A 96 -11.47 -19.52 3.71
N VAL A 97 -11.16 -18.29 3.26
CA VAL A 97 -10.34 -17.32 3.99
C VAL A 97 -11.25 -16.30 4.69
N ASN A 98 -11.10 -16.16 6.01
CA ASN A 98 -11.84 -15.17 6.79
C ASN A 98 -11.11 -13.82 6.77
N LEU A 99 -11.77 -12.79 6.22
CA LEU A 99 -11.25 -11.42 6.15
C LEU A 99 -11.82 -10.52 7.26
N GLY A 100 -12.72 -11.02 8.10
CA GLY A 100 -13.39 -10.27 9.17
C GLY A 100 -12.46 -9.73 10.25
N SER A 101 -11.23 -10.25 10.31
CA SER A 101 -10.17 -9.81 11.23
C SER A 101 -9.09 -8.96 10.57
N ALA A 102 -9.14 -8.78 9.24
CA ALA A 102 -8.08 -8.12 8.48
C ALA A 102 -7.81 -6.70 9.00
N THR A 103 -6.57 -6.24 8.95
CA THR A 103 -6.19 -4.88 9.32
C THR A 103 -5.56 -4.15 8.14
N VAL A 104 -5.70 -2.82 8.12
CA VAL A 104 -5.07 -1.96 7.10
C VAL A 104 -4.23 -0.92 7.82
N THR A 105 -2.95 -0.88 7.49
CA THR A 105 -1.99 0.05 8.09
C THR A 105 -1.36 0.92 7.01
N ASP A 106 -1.52 2.23 7.13
CA ASP A 106 -0.83 3.20 6.27
C ASP A 106 0.69 3.05 6.44
N THR A 107 1.40 3.03 5.32
CA THR A 107 2.87 2.97 5.30
C THR A 107 3.44 4.09 4.46
N LYS A 108 4.70 4.45 4.75
CA LYS A 108 5.45 5.40 3.93
C LYS A 108 6.47 4.64 3.10
N LEU A 109 6.62 5.01 1.83
CA LEU A 109 7.75 4.51 1.06
C LEU A 109 9.06 5.11 1.55
N GLY A 110 9.96 4.26 2.03
CA GLY A 110 11.38 4.56 2.15
C GLY A 110 12.15 3.85 1.03
N ILE A 111 12.72 4.59 0.09
CA ILE A 111 13.66 4.02 -0.90
C ILE A 111 15.07 4.19 -0.35
N LEU A 112 15.62 3.14 0.28
CA LEU A 112 17.00 3.13 0.76
C LEU A 112 17.93 2.65 -0.35
N THR A 113 18.97 3.43 -0.66
CA THR A 113 19.92 3.13 -1.76
C THR A 113 21.00 2.09 -1.42
N ALA A 114 20.89 1.33 -0.33
CA ALA A 114 21.74 0.15 -0.10
C ALA A 114 21.15 -0.83 0.93
N ALA A 115 21.11 -2.11 0.53
CA ALA A 115 21.01 -3.35 1.31
C ALA A 115 20.17 -3.36 2.59
N ALA A 116 18.85 -3.52 2.45
CA ALA A 116 18.04 -4.49 3.21
C ALA A 116 16.56 -4.31 2.87
N VAL A 117 16.03 -5.20 2.04
CA VAL A 117 14.63 -5.61 2.20
C VAL A 117 14.65 -7.14 2.07
N SER A 118 14.82 -7.80 3.23
CA SER A 118 14.46 -9.20 3.40
C SER A 118 13.00 -9.29 3.79
#